data_AF-A0A1J3CMV8-F1
#
_entry.id   AF-A0A1J3CMV8-F1
#
_cell.length_a   1.000
_cell.length_b   1.000
_cell.length_c   1.000
_cell.angle_alpha   90.00
_cell.angle_beta   90.00
_cell.angle_gamma   90.00
#
_symmetry.space_group_name_H-M   'P 1'
#
loop_
_entity.id
_entity.type
_entity.pdbx_description
1 polymer ?
#
loop_
_entity_poly.entity_id
_entity_poly.type
_entity_poly.pdbx_seq_one_letter_code
_entity_poly.pdbx_strand_id
1 'polypeptide(L)'
;PFCFVPPPFNFLLSFSLSLTVAMSVPPFSCRILSAAAAFYLVGLLCVGAGDVSPKDGAAPKIPGCTNEFQMVKVKNWVDGENGEAFNGMTAQFGAMLPSDQDKAVRLPVILTTPLNSCSNLTSKLSGSIALSVRGECTFTAKAVAAQSGGAAALVIINNKEELDEMACTEKDTSLNLSIPILIITTSSGDALK
;
A
#
# COMPACT_ATOMS: atom_id res chain seq x y z
N PRO A 1 6.77 -37.31 10.15
CA PRO A 1 6.20 -35.98 9.88
C PRO A 1 6.50 -35.55 8.43
N PHE A 2 5.56 -35.81 7.52
CA PHE A 2 5.67 -35.28 6.15
C PHE A 2 5.58 -33.76 6.23
N CYS A 3 6.69 -33.07 5.93
CA CYS A 3 6.63 -31.64 5.64
C CYS A 3 5.89 -31.52 4.32
N PHE A 4 4.60 -31.20 4.38
CA PHE A 4 3.85 -30.73 3.24
C PHE A 4 4.47 -29.38 2.88
N VAL A 5 5.38 -29.37 1.89
CA VAL A 5 5.85 -28.12 1.31
C VAL A 5 4.76 -27.74 0.31
N PRO A 6 3.91 -26.75 0.59
CA PRO A 6 2.91 -26.32 -0.38
C PRO A 6 3.64 -25.87 -1.67
N PRO A 7 3.02 -26.06 -2.84
CA PRO A 7 3.61 -25.61 -4.10
C PRO A 7 3.91 -24.10 -4.02
N PRO A 8 4.96 -23.62 -4.71
CA PRO A 8 5.31 -22.21 -4.68
C PRO A 8 4.20 -21.37 -5.34
N PHE A 9 3.41 -20.68 -4.52
CA PHE A 9 2.56 -19.59 -4.98
C PHE A 9 3.44 -18.50 -5.54
N ASN A 10 2.99 -17.78 -6.56
CA ASN A 10 3.74 -16.65 -7.07
C ASN A 10 2.83 -15.42 -7.23
N PHE A 11 3.43 -14.22 -7.20
CA PHE A 11 2.71 -12.94 -7.16
C PHE A 11 3.22 -11.84 -8.08
N LEU A 12 2.28 -11.03 -8.58
CA LEU A 12 2.50 -9.85 -9.39
C LEU A 12 2.01 -8.65 -8.58
N LEU A 13 2.94 -7.75 -8.27
CA LEU A 13 2.64 -6.54 -7.52
C LEU A 13 2.56 -5.37 -8.51
N SER A 14 1.35 -4.89 -8.75
CA SER A 14 1.07 -3.77 -9.65
C SER A 14 0.19 -2.76 -8.93
N PHE A 15 0.50 -1.48 -9.13
CA PHE A 15 -0.44 -0.41 -8.79
C PHE A 15 -1.59 -0.36 -9.79
N SER A 16 -2.79 -0.08 -9.29
CA SER A 16 -3.94 0.33 -10.11
C SER A 16 -4.51 1.58 -9.47
N LEU A 17 -4.32 2.74 -10.11
CA LEU A 17 -4.88 3.99 -9.66
C LEU A 17 -6.41 3.95 -9.84
N SER A 18 -7.15 3.73 -8.76
CA SER A 18 -8.62 3.82 -8.81
C SER A 18 -9.03 5.28 -8.64
N LEU A 19 -9.21 5.98 -9.75
CA LEU A 19 -9.66 7.37 -9.76
C LEU A 19 -11.19 7.39 -9.55
N THR A 20 -11.64 7.43 -8.29
CA THR A 20 -13.06 7.65 -7.98
C THR A 20 -13.36 9.14 -8.16
N VAL A 21 -13.70 9.56 -9.38
CA VAL A 21 -14.24 10.91 -9.62
C VAL A 21 -15.65 10.94 -9.00
N ALA A 22 -15.78 11.56 -7.83
CA ALA A 22 -17.07 11.93 -7.27
C ALA A 22 -17.67 13.05 -8.14
N MET A 23 -18.38 12.67 -9.20
CA MET A 23 -19.24 13.61 -9.94
C MET A 23 -20.48 13.87 -9.09
N SER A 24 -20.41 14.86 -8.18
CA SER A 24 -21.62 15.45 -7.61
C SER A 24 -22.27 16.30 -8.70
N VAL A 25 -23.15 15.67 -9.48
CA VAL A 25 -24.06 16.38 -10.39
C VAL A 25 -25.09 17.11 -9.53
N PRO A 26 -25.11 18.46 -9.48
CA PRO A 26 -26.19 19.16 -8.82
C PRO A 26 -27.49 19.00 -9.64
N PRO A 27 -28.65 18.82 -9.01
CA PRO A 27 -29.91 18.70 -9.73
C PRO A 27 -30.24 20.03 -10.43
N PHE A 28 -30.30 19.98 -11.76
CA PHE A 28 -30.85 21.04 -12.60
C PHE A 28 -32.32 21.28 -12.24
N SER A 29 -32.60 22.37 -11.52
CA SER A 29 -33.93 22.98 -11.52
C SER A 29 -34.04 23.90 -12.72
N CYS A 30 -34.50 23.31 -13.82
CA CYS A 30 -34.86 24.01 -15.05
C CYS A 30 -36.21 24.71 -14.86
N ARG A 31 -36.21 26.00 -14.46
CA ARG A 31 -37.15 27.11 -14.79
C ARG A 31 -36.45 28.39 -14.27
N ILE A 32 -36.16 29.42 -15.06
CA ILE A 32 -37.08 30.44 -15.56
C ILE A 32 -36.45 31.12 -16.80
N LEU A 33 -37.32 31.48 -17.74
CA LEU A 33 -37.03 32.16 -19.00
C LEU A 33 -36.44 33.58 -18.83
N SER A 34 -35.59 33.94 -19.79
CA SER A 34 -35.52 35.23 -20.48
C SER A 34 -35.34 36.52 -19.64
N ALA A 35 -34.14 37.09 -19.68
CA ALA A 35 -33.94 38.48 -20.08
C ALA A 35 -32.47 38.75 -20.38
N ALA A 36 -32.23 39.42 -21.50
CA ALA A 36 -30.93 39.80 -22.00
C ALA A 36 -30.36 41.03 -21.27
N ALA A 37 -29.04 41.16 -21.40
CA ALA A 37 -28.26 42.39 -21.38
C ALA A 37 -28.03 43.13 -20.05
N ALA A 38 -26.83 43.73 -20.00
CA ALA A 38 -26.26 44.62 -18.99
C ALA A 38 -25.73 43.92 -17.73
N PHE A 39 -24.41 43.72 -17.68
CA PHE A 39 -23.50 44.33 -16.69
C PHE A 39 -22.06 43.89 -17.03
N TYR A 40 -21.56 44.46 -18.13
CA TYR A 40 -20.13 44.61 -18.37
C TYR A 40 -19.66 45.74 -17.42
N LEU A 41 -18.54 45.54 -16.73
CA LEU A 41 -17.97 46.37 -15.63
C LEU A 41 -18.63 46.24 -14.24
N VAL A 42 -18.12 45.29 -13.43
CA VAL A 42 -17.53 45.61 -12.12
C VAL A 42 -16.27 44.76 -11.96
N GLY A 43 -15.14 45.31 -12.40
CA GLY A 43 -13.84 44.90 -11.88
C GLY A 43 -13.60 45.68 -10.60
N LEU A 44 -13.63 45.01 -9.44
CA LEU A 44 -13.05 45.52 -8.21
C LEU A 44 -12.79 44.36 -7.23
N LEU A 45 -11.50 44.01 -7.12
CA LEU A 45 -10.79 43.59 -5.91
C LEU A 45 -11.58 42.78 -4.86
N CYS A 46 -11.48 41.45 -4.95
CA CYS A 46 -11.30 40.64 -3.75
C CYS A 46 -9.86 40.15 -3.76
N VAL A 47 -8.96 40.91 -3.12
CA VAL A 47 -7.76 40.32 -2.52
C VAL A 47 -8.29 39.40 -1.43
N GLY A 48 -8.49 38.13 -1.77
CA GLY A 48 -8.61 37.10 -0.76
C GLY A 48 -7.29 37.09 -0.02
N ALA A 49 -7.26 37.61 1.20
CA ALA A 49 -6.21 37.30 2.15
C ALA A 49 -6.21 35.77 2.25
N GLY A 50 -5.26 35.14 1.59
CA GLY A 50 -4.94 33.76 1.88
C GLY A 50 -4.44 33.76 3.31
N ASP A 51 -5.31 33.41 4.25
CA ASP A 51 -4.88 32.94 5.56
C ASP A 51 -4.17 31.59 5.33
N VAL A 52 -2.95 31.67 4.80
CA VAL A 52 -1.95 30.61 4.92
C VAL A 52 -1.64 30.58 6.39
N SER A 53 -2.41 29.80 7.14
CA SER A 53 -2.02 29.41 8.48
C SER A 53 -0.82 28.49 8.32
N PRO A 54 0.41 28.90 8.68
CA PRO A 54 1.53 27.98 8.75
C PRO A 54 1.34 27.25 10.08
N LYS A 55 0.51 26.22 10.09
CA LYS A 55 0.58 25.18 11.13
C LYS A 55 1.58 24.12 10.70
N ASP A 56 2.77 24.54 10.32
CA ASP A 56 3.94 23.66 10.34
C ASP A 56 4.43 23.52 11.78
N GLY A 57 3.58 22.91 12.61
CA GLY A 57 4.06 22.07 13.70
C GLY A 57 4.40 20.70 13.11
N ALA A 58 5.26 20.68 12.08
CA ALA A 58 5.61 19.46 11.37
C ALA A 58 6.32 18.55 12.36
N ALA A 59 5.62 17.52 12.82
CA ALA A 59 6.24 16.39 13.50
C ALA A 59 7.47 15.95 12.69
N PRO A 60 8.57 15.57 13.35
CA PRO A 60 9.80 15.21 12.65
C PRO A 60 9.52 14.18 11.55
N LYS A 61 9.74 14.54 10.28
CA LYS A 61 9.60 13.60 9.16
C LYS A 61 10.73 12.57 9.29
N ILE A 62 10.37 11.32 9.59
CA ILE A 62 11.32 10.23 9.75
C ILE A 62 11.91 9.90 8.36
N PRO A 63 13.25 9.96 8.18
CA PRO A 63 13.87 9.61 6.90
C PRO A 63 13.51 8.17 6.47
N GLY A 64 13.09 8.01 5.21
CA GLY A 64 12.62 6.74 4.66
C GLY A 64 11.15 6.41 4.95
N CYS A 65 10.42 7.34 5.59
CA CYS A 65 9.00 7.22 5.90
C CYS A 65 8.19 8.36 5.28
N THR A 66 8.12 8.40 3.96
CA THR A 66 7.50 9.50 3.21
C THR A 66 6.54 9.03 2.12
N ASN A 67 6.33 7.72 1.97
CA ASN A 67 5.41 7.20 0.97
C ASN A 67 3.97 7.47 1.39
N GLU A 68 3.09 7.68 0.43
CA GLU A 68 1.65 7.69 0.68
C GLU A 68 1.12 6.26 0.75
N PHE A 69 0.00 6.06 1.45
CA PHE A 69 -0.72 4.79 1.41
C PHE A 69 -1.41 4.67 0.07
N GLN A 70 -1.17 3.57 -0.62
CA GLN A 70 -1.73 3.36 -1.93
C GLN A 70 -2.35 1.97 -2.01
N MET A 71 -3.56 1.91 -2.55
CA MET A 71 -4.27 0.67 -2.81
C MET A 71 -3.66 -0.03 -4.03
N VAL A 72 -3.40 -1.33 -3.90
CA VAL A 72 -2.86 -2.16 -4.97
C VAL A 72 -3.73 -3.37 -5.23
N LYS A 73 -3.55 -3.94 -6.43
CA LYS A 73 -4.09 -5.24 -6.77
C LYS A 73 -2.96 -6.26 -6.78
N VAL A 74 -3.10 -7.28 -5.94
CA VAL A 74 -2.11 -8.33 -5.71
C VAL A 74 -2.61 -9.57 -6.46
N LYS A 75 -2.00 -9.89 -7.62
CA LYS A 75 -2.44 -11.05 -8.43
C LYS A 75 -1.62 -12.27 -8.06
N ASN A 76 -2.28 -13.40 -7.79
CA ASN A 76 -1.61 -14.68 -7.56
C ASN A 76 -1.77 -15.63 -8.76
N TRP A 77 -0.94 -16.67 -8.79
CA TRP A 77 -1.13 -17.82 -9.66
C TRP A 77 -0.50 -19.06 -9.05
N VAL A 78 -1.04 -20.20 -9.46
CA VAL A 78 -0.55 -21.55 -9.13
C VAL A 78 -0.40 -22.30 -10.45
N ASP A 79 0.78 -22.87 -10.69
CA ASP A 79 1.07 -23.65 -11.91
C ASP A 79 0.74 -22.95 -13.24
N GLY A 80 0.81 -21.62 -13.24
CA GLY A 80 0.55 -20.77 -14.41
C GLY A 80 -0.92 -20.35 -14.58
N GLU A 81 -1.82 -20.88 -13.78
CA GLU A 81 -3.22 -20.46 -13.74
C GLU A 81 -3.41 -19.27 -12.80
N ASN A 82 -4.04 -18.21 -13.31
CA ASN A 82 -4.35 -17.04 -12.49
C ASN A 82 -5.37 -17.43 -11.41
N GLY A 83 -5.03 -17.14 -10.15
CA GLY A 83 -5.98 -17.27 -9.07
C GLY A 83 -6.73 -15.97 -8.81
N GLU A 84 -7.35 -15.90 -7.63
CA GLU A 84 -8.04 -14.69 -7.19
C GLU A 84 -7.06 -13.53 -6.98
N ALA A 85 -7.46 -12.34 -7.42
CA ALA A 85 -6.69 -11.13 -7.19
C ALA A 85 -7.21 -10.44 -5.92
N PHE A 86 -6.29 -10.12 -5.02
CA PHE A 86 -6.61 -9.51 -3.74
C PHE A 86 -6.34 -8.00 -3.76
N ASN A 87 -7.03 -7.27 -2.89
CA ASN A 87 -6.66 -5.90 -2.60
C ASN A 87 -5.58 -5.88 -1.51
N GLY A 88 -4.63 -4.97 -1.65
CA GLY A 88 -3.64 -4.69 -0.61
C GLY A 88 -3.40 -3.20 -0.47
N MET A 89 -2.69 -2.83 0.60
CA MET A 89 -2.29 -1.45 0.85
C MET A 89 -0.78 -1.40 1.13
N THR A 90 -0.09 -0.40 0.57
CA THR A 90 1.34 -0.19 0.82
C THR A 90 1.62 0.46 2.16
N ALA A 91 2.87 0.34 2.62
CA ALA A 91 3.34 1.07 3.80
C ALA A 91 3.84 2.48 3.47
N GLN A 92 3.96 3.31 4.53
CA GLN A 92 4.57 4.64 4.46
C GLN A 92 6.10 4.59 4.22
N PHE A 93 6.68 3.40 4.32
CA PHE A 93 8.10 3.11 4.20
C PHE A 93 8.35 1.98 3.18
N GLY A 94 9.60 1.79 2.78
CA GLY A 94 9.97 0.79 1.78
C GLY A 94 10.00 1.35 0.36
N ALA A 95 10.31 0.48 -0.60
CA ALA A 95 10.33 0.87 -2.01
C ALA A 95 8.92 0.99 -2.59
N MET A 96 8.76 1.91 -3.55
CA MET A 96 7.52 2.04 -4.32
C MET A 96 7.40 0.88 -5.31
N LEU A 97 6.18 0.40 -5.52
CA LEU A 97 5.90 -0.53 -6.60
C LEU A 97 5.81 0.22 -7.94
N PRO A 98 6.10 -0.46 -9.06
CA PRO A 98 5.90 0.14 -10.37
C PRO A 98 4.43 0.48 -10.60
N SER A 99 4.18 1.68 -11.12
CA SER A 99 2.84 2.13 -11.54
C SER A 99 2.33 1.41 -12.78
N ASP A 100 3.24 0.83 -13.55
CA ASP A 100 2.98 0.15 -14.81
C ASP A 100 2.95 -1.37 -14.58
N GLN A 101 1.84 -2.00 -14.95
CA GLN A 101 1.64 -3.43 -14.74
C GLN A 101 2.63 -4.27 -15.55
N ASP A 102 3.08 -3.78 -16.70
CA ASP A 102 4.02 -4.50 -17.56
C ASP A 102 5.44 -4.52 -16.97
N LYS A 103 5.70 -3.65 -15.99
CA LYS A 103 6.96 -3.61 -15.22
C LYS A 103 6.88 -4.38 -13.91
N ALA A 104 5.71 -4.91 -13.55
CA ALA A 104 5.56 -5.68 -12.34
C ALA A 104 6.28 -7.03 -12.47
N VAL A 105 7.07 -7.37 -11.46
CA VAL A 105 7.86 -8.59 -11.44
C VAL A 105 7.05 -9.71 -10.81
N ARG A 106 7.12 -10.88 -11.44
CA ARG A 106 6.54 -12.11 -10.95
C ARG A 106 7.53 -12.84 -10.03
N LEU A 107 7.17 -13.07 -8.78
CA LEU A 107 8.06 -13.68 -7.80
C LEU A 107 7.37 -14.77 -6.99
N PRO A 108 8.07 -15.84 -6.59
CA PRO A 108 7.53 -16.85 -5.68
C PRO A 108 7.30 -16.25 -4.29
N VAL A 109 6.28 -16.74 -3.60
CA VAL A 109 5.95 -16.42 -2.23
C VAL A 109 6.44 -17.54 -1.33
N ILE A 110 7.05 -17.15 -0.21
CA ILE A 110 7.53 -18.05 0.82
C ILE A 110 6.98 -17.59 2.17
N LEU A 111 6.30 -18.50 2.88
CA LEU A 111 5.94 -18.30 4.28
C LEU A 111 7.20 -18.17 5.12
N THR A 112 7.30 -17.09 5.88
CA THR A 112 8.46 -16.84 6.73
C THR A 112 8.50 -17.83 7.89
N THR A 113 9.71 -18.17 8.33
CA THR A 113 9.93 -18.93 9.57
C THR A 113 10.88 -18.12 10.46
N PRO A 114 10.40 -17.57 11.60
CA PRO A 114 9.03 -17.63 12.11
C PRO A 114 8.02 -16.85 11.26
N LEU A 115 6.74 -17.24 11.34
CA LEU A 115 5.66 -16.66 10.52
C LEU A 115 5.37 -15.19 10.86
N ASN A 116 5.66 -14.77 12.09
CA ASN A 116 5.51 -13.39 12.52
C ASN A 116 6.65 -12.46 12.03
N SER A 117 7.76 -12.99 11.49
CA SER A 117 8.95 -12.20 11.12
C SER A 117 9.47 -11.24 12.21
N CYS A 118 9.29 -11.60 13.50
CA CYS A 118 9.74 -10.75 14.61
C CYS A 118 11.17 -11.06 15.09
N SER A 119 11.82 -12.05 14.48
CA SER A 119 13.22 -12.42 14.72
C SER A 119 13.89 -12.83 13.41
N ASN A 120 15.16 -13.24 13.48
CA ASN A 120 15.90 -13.69 12.32
C ASN A 120 15.19 -14.84 11.61
N LEU A 121 15.03 -14.68 10.30
CA LEU A 121 14.34 -15.66 9.47
C LEU A 121 15.29 -16.81 9.10
N THR A 122 14.80 -18.04 9.20
CA THR A 122 15.51 -19.25 8.77
C THR A 122 15.18 -19.64 7.33
N SER A 123 14.06 -19.14 6.80
CA SER A 123 13.68 -19.32 5.39
C SER A 123 14.65 -18.59 4.47
N LYS A 124 15.08 -19.22 3.38
CA LYS A 124 15.85 -18.56 2.31
C LYS A 124 14.88 -17.78 1.41
N LEU A 125 14.92 -16.44 1.48
CA LEU A 125 13.95 -15.58 0.78
C LEU A 125 14.53 -14.89 -0.47
N SER A 126 15.77 -15.21 -0.84
CA SER A 126 16.45 -14.58 -1.99
C SER A 126 15.62 -14.67 -3.26
N GLY A 127 15.20 -13.51 -3.79
CA GLY A 127 14.39 -13.42 -5.00
C GLY A 127 12.93 -13.88 -4.80
N SER A 128 12.44 -13.90 -3.57
CA SER A 128 11.07 -14.29 -3.22
C SER A 128 10.37 -13.20 -2.42
N ILE A 129 9.05 -13.24 -2.41
CA ILE A 129 8.19 -12.41 -1.57
C ILE A 129 8.03 -13.13 -0.23
N ALA A 130 8.36 -12.44 0.84
CA ALA A 130 8.13 -12.92 2.20
C ALA A 130 6.65 -12.76 2.54
N LEU A 131 6.01 -13.84 3.00
CA LEU A 131 4.64 -13.80 3.52
C LEU A 131 4.66 -14.03 5.03
N SER A 132 4.21 -13.02 5.78
CA SER A 132 4.25 -13.00 7.25
C SER A 132 2.89 -12.62 7.84
N VAL A 133 2.64 -12.95 9.10
CA VAL A 133 1.40 -12.54 9.80
C VAL A 133 1.62 -11.29 10.66
N ARG A 134 0.59 -10.46 10.78
CA ARG A 134 0.55 -9.32 11.69
C ARG A 134 0.54 -9.77 13.15
N GLY A 135 1.20 -8.99 14.01
CA GLY A 135 1.22 -9.17 15.47
C GLY A 135 2.63 -9.20 16.05
N GLU A 136 2.70 -9.17 17.39
CA GLU A 136 3.89 -9.32 18.25
C GLU A 136 5.00 -8.25 18.14
N CYS A 137 5.27 -7.73 16.95
CA CYS A 137 6.23 -6.68 16.69
C CYS A 137 5.71 -5.67 15.66
N THR A 138 6.42 -4.56 15.49
CA THR A 138 6.05 -3.47 14.57
C THR A 138 6.15 -3.92 13.11
N PHE A 139 5.43 -3.23 12.22
CA PHE A 139 5.54 -3.46 10.77
C PHE A 139 6.96 -3.18 10.25
N THR A 140 7.62 -2.15 10.78
CA THR A 140 9.01 -1.81 10.43
C THR A 140 9.99 -2.93 10.81
N ALA A 141 9.82 -3.55 11.99
CA ALA A 141 10.65 -4.68 12.42
C ALA A 141 10.50 -5.89 11.46
N LYS A 142 9.27 -6.21 11.05
CA LYS A 142 8.99 -7.28 10.07
C LYS A 142 9.66 -7.00 8.73
N ALA A 143 9.57 -5.75 8.25
CA ALA A 143 10.19 -5.32 7.01
C ALA A 143 11.72 -5.45 7.05
N VAL A 144 12.35 -5.06 8.16
CA VAL A 144 13.80 -5.22 8.35
C VAL A 144 14.20 -6.69 8.35
N ALA A 145 13.45 -7.56 9.04
CA ALA A 145 13.72 -8.99 9.06
C ALA A 145 13.60 -9.63 7.67
N ALA A 146 12.53 -9.31 6.93
CA ALA A 146 12.31 -9.80 5.58
C ALA A 146 13.41 -9.35 4.60
N GLN A 147 13.76 -8.06 4.63
CA GLN A 147 14.85 -7.52 3.80
C GLN A 147 16.19 -8.18 4.14
N SER A 148 16.50 -8.33 5.43
CA SER A 148 17.74 -8.97 5.88
C SER A 148 17.80 -10.45 5.49
N GLY A 149 16.63 -11.12 5.39
CA GLY A 149 16.50 -12.47 4.85
C GLY A 149 16.64 -12.57 3.32
N GLY A 150 16.82 -11.45 2.63
CA GLY A 150 16.98 -11.37 1.17
C GLY A 150 15.68 -11.38 0.38
N ALA A 151 14.54 -11.13 1.04
CA ALA A 151 13.26 -11.01 0.35
C ALA A 151 13.29 -9.85 -0.67
N ALA A 152 12.58 -10.00 -1.77
CA ALA A 152 12.40 -8.96 -2.78
C ALA A 152 11.19 -8.05 -2.47
N ALA A 153 10.23 -8.53 -1.68
CA ALA A 153 9.12 -7.75 -1.11
C ALA A 153 8.60 -8.44 0.16
N LEU A 154 7.81 -7.72 0.96
CA LEU A 154 7.09 -8.26 2.10
C LEU A 154 5.58 -8.07 1.93
N VAL A 155 4.84 -9.14 2.11
CA VAL A 155 3.39 -9.13 2.25
C VAL A 155 3.04 -9.57 3.68
N ILE A 156 2.28 -8.72 4.37
CA ILE A 156 1.79 -8.96 5.72
C ILE A 156 0.32 -9.35 5.65
N ILE A 157 -0.02 -10.49 6.20
CA ILE A 157 -1.39 -10.95 6.39
C ILE A 157 -1.94 -10.25 7.64
N ASN A 158 -2.94 -9.41 7.47
CA ASN A 158 -3.63 -8.80 8.60
C ASN A 158 -4.38 -9.86 9.42
N ASN A 159 -4.72 -9.53 10.66
CA ASN A 159 -5.61 -10.34 11.51
C ASN A 159 -7.07 -9.84 11.47
N LYS A 160 -7.40 -9.04 10.45
CA LYS A 160 -8.71 -8.43 10.21
C LYS A 160 -9.04 -8.46 8.72
N GLU A 161 -10.30 -8.18 8.39
CA GLU A 161 -10.77 -8.03 7.00
C GLU A 161 -10.57 -6.61 6.43
N GLU A 162 -10.02 -5.71 7.24
CA GLU A 162 -9.67 -4.36 6.82
C GLU A 162 -8.17 -4.28 6.51
N LEU A 163 -7.76 -3.31 5.70
CA LEU A 163 -6.36 -3.04 5.44
C LEU A 163 -5.89 -1.95 6.43
N ASP A 164 -4.89 -2.27 7.25
CA ASP A 164 -4.35 -1.32 8.22
C ASP A 164 -3.29 -0.42 7.59
N GLU A 165 -3.33 0.87 7.87
CA GLU A 165 -2.27 1.81 7.48
C GLU A 165 -0.98 1.48 8.24
N MET A 166 0.06 1.09 7.51
CA MET A 166 1.38 0.79 8.07
C MET A 166 2.21 2.07 8.15
N ALA A 167 1.89 2.91 9.13
CA ALA A 167 2.62 4.14 9.43
C ALA A 167 3.92 3.88 10.21
N CYS A 168 4.85 4.83 10.17
CA CYS A 168 5.97 4.84 11.09
C CYS A 168 5.57 5.31 12.48
N THR A 169 6.36 4.93 13.46
CA THR A 169 6.21 5.30 14.87
C THR A 169 7.32 6.23 15.30
N GLU A 170 7.14 6.97 16.39
CA GLU A 170 8.17 7.86 16.94
C GLU A 170 9.47 7.13 17.36
N LYS A 171 9.42 5.80 17.49
CA LYS A 171 10.58 4.95 17.78
C LYS A 171 11.44 4.69 16.54
N ASP A 172 10.90 4.90 15.35
CA ASP A 172 11.63 4.73 14.09
C ASP A 172 12.48 5.99 13.85
N THR A 173 13.82 5.84 13.83
CA THR A 173 14.76 6.97 13.73
C THR A 173 15.24 7.19 12.29
N SER A 174 15.41 6.12 11.52
CA SER A 174 15.75 6.13 10.10
C SER A 174 15.46 4.75 9.51
N LEU A 175 14.73 4.69 8.39
CA LEU A 175 14.37 3.44 7.73
C LEU A 175 15.06 3.32 6.37
N ASN A 176 15.99 2.38 6.25
CA ASN A 176 16.64 2.02 4.98
C ASN A 176 16.02 0.73 4.42
N LEU A 177 14.74 0.82 4.03
CA LEU A 177 14.00 -0.29 3.43
C LEU A 177 13.90 -0.07 1.91
N SER A 178 14.52 -0.96 1.15
CA SER A 178 14.60 -0.94 -0.32
C SER A 178 13.66 -1.94 -0.99
N ILE A 179 12.89 -2.68 -0.19
CA ILE A 179 11.90 -3.64 -0.70
C ILE A 179 10.48 -3.06 -0.54
N PRO A 180 9.53 -3.38 -1.43
CA PRO A 180 8.14 -2.99 -1.26
C PRO A 180 7.48 -3.74 -0.10
N ILE A 181 6.62 -3.04 0.66
CA ILE A 181 5.92 -3.58 1.83
C ILE A 181 4.42 -3.38 1.66
N LEU A 182 3.65 -4.46 1.83
CA LEU A 182 2.20 -4.48 1.65
C LEU A 182 1.51 -5.21 2.79
N ILE A 183 0.25 -4.84 3.03
CA ILE A 183 -0.67 -5.60 3.87
C ILE A 183 -1.87 -6.06 3.03
N ILE A 184 -2.37 -7.25 3.33
CA ILE A 184 -3.59 -7.84 2.77
C ILE A 184 -4.53 -8.29 3.91
N THR A 185 -5.80 -8.53 3.60
CA THR A 185 -6.79 -8.99 4.59
C THR A 185 -6.48 -10.41 5.10
N THR A 186 -7.07 -10.80 6.24
CA THR A 186 -6.92 -12.17 6.76
C THR A 186 -7.46 -13.21 5.79
N SER A 187 -8.65 -13.00 5.21
CA SER A 187 -9.22 -13.88 4.16
C SER A 187 -8.29 -14.05 2.95
N SER A 188 -7.72 -12.95 2.45
CA SER A 188 -6.75 -12.98 1.34
C SER A 188 -5.52 -13.77 1.71
N GLY A 189 -5.02 -13.63 2.94
CA GLY A 189 -3.87 -14.40 3.42
C GLY A 189 -4.14 -15.89 3.60
N ASP A 190 -5.35 -16.27 4.01
CA ASP A 190 -5.74 -17.66 4.16
C ASP A 190 -5.88 -18.37 2.80
N ALA A 191 -6.22 -17.65 1.74
CA ALA A 191 -6.20 -18.16 0.37
C ALA A 191 -4.78 -18.39 -0.19
N LEU A 192 -3.74 -17.95 0.51
CA LEU A 192 -2.33 -18.00 0.08
C LEU A 192 -1.44 -18.93 0.89
N LYS A 193 -1.97 -19.49 1.97
CA LYS A 193 -1.28 -20.49 2.80
C LYS A 193 -1.52 -21.87 2.24
#